data_AF-A0A349K167-F1
#
_entry.id   AF-A0A349K167-F1
#
_cell.length_a   1.000
_cell.length_b   1.000
_cell.length_c   1.000
_cell.angle_alpha   90.00
_cell.angle_beta   90.00
_cell.angle_gamma   90.00
#
_symmetry.space_group_name_H-M   'P 1'
#
loop_
_entity.id
_entity.type
_entity.pdbx_description
1 polymer ?
#
loop_
_entity_poly.entity_id
_entity_poly.type
_entity_poly.pdbx_seq_one_letter_code
_entity_poly.pdbx_strand_id
1 'polypeptide(L)'
;MIDSNSYPGNPTPGQDFLRVSEILYAPAAPTAAELASIATLNGSEFEFVELTNIGPSPLNISGAQFVEGISFTFPDATILNPGDHILVVANLAAFTLRHPGGLNIAGEYTGKLDNDGEQLQILDALGENILEFSYNDVWHDPTDDEGYSLVLLDPATTAVTDFDRPANWGVSLTEGGDPGTESTGTSMTYAFWKYQHFTENEISDPLITGDSLDLDSDTLGTVLEYGFGRNPRANDAGGSYRASIVTDGGTDYLAMTFRRQKNSLDLTYLVEVSSDLSDWTTVNTLTGIPVDNGDGTETVTIRDNLAASHDTPRFGRITVTVDP
;
A
#
# COMPACT_ATOMS: atom_id res chain seq x y z
N MET A 1 0.08 46.08 25.37
CA MET A 1 -0.19 44.65 25.61
C MET A 1 -1.37 44.28 24.75
N ILE A 2 -1.16 43.36 23.81
CA ILE A 2 -2.27 42.67 23.14
C ILE A 2 -2.46 41.40 23.96
N ASP A 3 -3.66 41.20 24.46
CA ASP A 3 -4.09 39.99 25.13
C ASP A 3 -4.93 39.20 24.12
N SER A 4 -4.62 37.92 23.94
CA SER A 4 -5.34 37.04 23.03
C SER A 4 -5.85 35.85 23.81
N ASN A 5 -7.18 35.71 23.89
CA ASN A 5 -7.82 34.51 24.38
C ASN A 5 -8.11 33.60 23.19
N SER A 6 -7.41 32.46 23.10
CA SER A 6 -7.82 31.35 22.25
C SER A 6 -8.86 30.53 23.02
N TYR A 7 -10.07 30.43 22.50
CA TYR A 7 -11.04 29.44 22.95
C TYR A 7 -10.69 28.12 22.26
N PRO A 8 -10.19 27.09 22.97
CA PRO A 8 -10.15 25.77 22.39
C PRO A 8 -11.61 25.33 22.24
N GLY A 9 -12.08 25.22 20.99
CA GLY A 9 -13.36 24.57 20.71
C GLY A 9 -13.41 23.21 21.40
N ASN A 10 -14.59 22.79 21.84
CA ASN A 10 -14.78 21.43 22.32
C ASN A 10 -15.22 20.60 21.11
N PRO A 11 -14.34 19.77 20.52
CA PRO A 11 -14.68 19.03 19.32
C PRO A 11 -15.88 18.11 19.57
N THR A 12 -16.64 17.84 18.52
CA THR A 12 -17.67 16.81 18.56
C THR A 12 -17.02 15.43 18.51
N PRO A 13 -17.71 14.37 19.00
CA PRO A 13 -17.21 13.00 18.83
C PRO A 13 -16.92 12.62 17.38
N GLY A 14 -17.62 13.22 16.40
CA GLY A 14 -17.33 13.03 14.98
C GLY A 14 -15.95 13.58 14.61
N GLN A 15 -15.64 14.81 15.03
CA GLN A 15 -14.33 15.43 14.84
C GLN A 15 -13.21 14.62 15.50
N ASP A 16 -13.46 14.09 16.70
CA ASP A 16 -12.46 13.31 17.42
C ASP A 16 -12.25 11.90 16.84
N PHE A 17 -13.29 11.25 16.30
CA PHE A 17 -13.28 9.79 16.10
C PHE A 17 -13.76 9.26 14.75
N LEU A 18 -14.34 10.06 13.86
CA LEU A 18 -14.66 9.59 12.51
C LEU A 18 -13.46 9.83 11.59
N ARG A 19 -12.99 8.79 10.90
CA ARG A 19 -11.86 8.89 9.97
C ARG A 19 -12.19 8.19 8.67
N VAL A 20 -11.69 8.72 7.56
CA VAL A 20 -11.59 7.96 6.31
C VAL A 20 -10.47 6.93 6.50
N SER A 21 -10.76 5.66 6.22
CA SER A 21 -9.80 4.55 6.34
C SER A 21 -9.30 4.08 4.98
N GLU A 22 -10.13 4.17 3.94
CA GLU A 22 -9.82 3.65 2.62
C GLU A 22 -10.52 4.46 1.52
N ILE A 23 -9.84 4.65 0.39
CA ILE A 23 -10.38 5.31 -0.80
C ILE A 23 -9.99 4.49 -2.03
N LEU A 24 -10.97 4.04 -2.79
CA LEU A 24 -10.76 3.50 -4.13
C LEU A 24 -11.25 4.52 -5.15
N TYR A 25 -10.34 5.36 -5.65
CA TYR A 25 -10.65 6.46 -6.57
C TYR A 25 -10.42 6.10 -8.05
N ALA A 26 -9.51 5.17 -8.36
CA ALA A 26 -9.28 4.70 -9.73
C ALA A 26 -9.43 3.16 -9.82
N PRO A 27 -10.67 2.61 -9.75
CA PRO A 27 -10.88 1.17 -9.80
C PRO A 27 -10.51 0.58 -11.16
N ALA A 28 -10.01 -0.66 -11.13
CA ALA A 28 -9.80 -1.43 -12.34
C ALA A 28 -11.09 -1.65 -13.14
N ALA A 29 -10.92 -1.84 -14.45
CA ALA A 29 -12.02 -2.05 -15.37
C ALA A 29 -12.92 -3.23 -14.97
N PRO A 30 -14.21 -3.21 -15.37
CA PRO A 30 -15.10 -4.35 -15.21
C PRO A 30 -14.52 -5.63 -15.83
N THR A 31 -14.57 -6.73 -15.09
CA THR A 31 -14.27 -8.06 -15.61
C THR A 31 -15.34 -8.52 -16.61
N ALA A 32 -15.02 -9.52 -17.43
CA ALA A 32 -15.97 -10.10 -18.36
C ALA A 32 -17.21 -10.71 -17.66
N ALA A 33 -17.04 -11.21 -16.43
CA ALA A 33 -18.14 -11.74 -15.63
C ALA A 33 -19.07 -10.63 -15.13
N GLU A 34 -18.50 -9.49 -14.73
CA GLU A 34 -19.28 -8.33 -14.29
C GLU A 34 -20.08 -7.71 -15.44
N LEU A 35 -19.46 -7.56 -16.62
CA LEU A 35 -20.14 -7.08 -17.83
C LEU A 35 -21.23 -8.04 -18.33
N ALA A 36 -21.11 -9.33 -18.05
CA ALA A 36 -22.17 -10.29 -18.36
C ALA A 36 -23.42 -10.10 -17.47
N SER A 37 -23.23 -9.60 -16.24
CA SER A 37 -24.32 -9.25 -15.31
C SER A 37 -24.89 -7.86 -15.62
N ILE A 38 -24.02 -6.86 -15.82
CA ILE A 38 -24.38 -5.47 -16.08
C ILE A 38 -23.48 -4.92 -17.19
N ALA A 39 -23.99 -4.89 -18.43
CA ALA A 39 -23.20 -4.61 -19.62
C ALA A 39 -22.70 -3.15 -19.76
N THR A 40 -23.19 -2.24 -18.92
CA THR A 40 -22.89 -0.79 -18.98
C THR A 40 -21.87 -0.35 -17.94
N LEU A 41 -21.31 -1.27 -17.15
CA LEU A 41 -20.33 -0.92 -16.12
C LEU A 41 -19.05 -0.35 -16.75
N ASN A 42 -18.41 0.52 -15.99
CA ASN A 42 -17.08 1.06 -16.22
C ASN A 42 -16.34 1.11 -14.86
N GLY A 43 -15.05 1.50 -14.86
CA GLY A 43 -14.21 1.50 -13.65
C GLY A 43 -14.82 2.36 -12.52
N SER A 44 -15.23 3.59 -12.84
CA SER A 44 -15.77 4.53 -11.84
C SER A 44 -17.02 4.05 -11.11
N GLU A 45 -17.76 3.09 -11.65
CA GLU A 45 -18.92 2.51 -10.96
C GLU A 45 -18.53 1.72 -9.70
N PHE A 46 -17.25 1.37 -9.54
CA PHE A 46 -16.75 0.61 -8.39
C PHE A 46 -16.06 1.50 -7.33
N GLU A 47 -16.00 2.82 -7.54
CA GLU A 47 -15.39 3.75 -6.60
C GLU A 47 -16.10 3.72 -5.23
N PHE A 48 -15.33 3.88 -4.16
CA PHE A 48 -15.87 3.99 -2.80
C PHE A 48 -14.97 4.81 -1.88
N VAL A 49 -15.59 5.32 -0.81
CA VAL A 49 -14.91 5.87 0.36
C VAL A 49 -15.38 5.11 1.59
N GLU A 50 -14.43 4.64 2.41
CA GLU A 50 -14.70 3.97 3.67
C GLU A 50 -14.37 4.88 4.85
N LEU A 51 -15.22 4.84 5.87
CA LEU A 51 -14.98 5.49 7.15
C LEU A 51 -15.02 4.49 8.31
N THR A 52 -14.23 4.75 9.34
CA THR A 52 -14.20 3.97 10.58
C THR A 52 -14.37 4.87 11.81
N ASN A 53 -14.93 4.29 12.87
CA ASN A 53 -14.97 4.91 14.20
C ASN A 53 -13.76 4.44 15.03
N ILE A 54 -12.74 5.28 15.13
CA ILE A 54 -11.53 5.02 15.92
C ILE A 54 -11.74 5.24 17.43
N GLY A 55 -12.94 5.68 17.83
CA GLY A 55 -13.29 6.05 19.20
C GLY A 55 -13.75 4.87 20.07
N PRO A 56 -13.81 5.07 21.39
CA PRO A 56 -14.14 4.00 22.34
C PRO A 56 -15.64 3.77 22.53
N SER A 57 -16.50 4.57 21.89
CA SER A 57 -17.95 4.52 22.06
C SER A 57 -18.70 4.57 20.72
N PRO A 58 -19.93 4.03 20.64
CA PRO A 58 -20.76 4.17 19.45
C PRO A 58 -20.92 5.64 19.03
N LEU A 59 -20.67 5.89 17.75
CA LEU A 59 -20.69 7.22 17.15
C LEU A 59 -21.94 7.37 16.30
N ASN A 60 -22.77 8.37 16.60
CA ASN A 60 -23.89 8.72 15.74
C ASN A 60 -23.41 9.72 14.68
N ILE A 61 -23.46 9.30 13.41
CA ILE A 61 -23.06 10.11 12.26
C ILE A 61 -24.26 10.49 11.38
N SER A 62 -25.49 10.33 11.88
CA SER A 62 -26.71 10.70 11.15
C SER A 62 -26.65 12.17 10.72
N GLY A 63 -26.91 12.44 9.45
CA GLY A 63 -26.90 13.80 8.89
C GLY A 63 -25.50 14.38 8.64
N ALA A 64 -24.41 13.67 8.98
CA ALA A 64 -23.10 14.02 8.47
C ALA A 64 -23.09 13.94 6.94
N GLN A 65 -22.22 14.68 6.28
CA GLN A 65 -22.26 14.82 4.83
C GLN A 65 -20.88 15.02 4.21
N PHE A 66 -20.68 14.37 3.06
CA PHE A 66 -19.64 14.77 2.13
C PHE A 66 -20.13 15.98 1.34
N VAL A 67 -19.32 17.04 1.32
CA VAL A 67 -19.66 18.31 0.66
C VAL A 67 -18.66 18.73 -0.42
N GLU A 68 -17.46 18.17 -0.42
CA GLU A 68 -16.45 18.33 -1.46
C GLU A 68 -15.99 16.95 -1.98
N GLY A 69 -15.67 16.91 -3.27
CA GLY A 69 -15.37 15.73 -4.08
C GLY A 69 -16.62 14.91 -4.46
N ILE A 70 -17.25 14.28 -3.48
CA ILE A 70 -18.53 13.57 -3.65
C ILE A 70 -19.64 14.23 -2.83
N SER A 71 -20.89 13.99 -3.21
CA SER A 71 -22.07 14.48 -2.50
C SER A 71 -22.86 13.32 -1.90
N PHE A 72 -22.90 13.25 -0.58
CA PHE A 72 -23.63 12.24 0.18
C PHE A 72 -24.04 12.75 1.56
N THR A 73 -25.20 12.33 2.07
CA THR A 73 -25.63 12.58 3.44
C THR A 73 -25.97 11.27 4.12
N PHE A 74 -25.35 11.00 5.27
CA PHE A 74 -25.60 9.80 6.05
C PHE A 74 -27.07 9.77 6.54
N PRO A 75 -27.81 8.67 6.30
CA PRO A 75 -29.20 8.54 6.71
C PRO A 75 -29.44 8.73 8.21
N ASP A 76 -30.71 8.94 8.57
CA ASP A 76 -31.12 8.91 9.97
C ASP A 76 -30.81 7.55 10.61
N ALA A 77 -30.45 7.58 11.89
CA ALA A 77 -30.11 6.42 12.70
C ALA A 77 -28.85 5.65 12.24
N THR A 78 -27.92 6.32 11.55
CA THR A 78 -26.59 5.76 11.28
C THR A 78 -25.70 5.86 12.52
N ILE A 79 -25.43 4.70 13.14
CA ILE A 79 -24.58 4.56 14.33
C ILE A 79 -23.46 3.58 14.01
N LEU A 80 -22.23 3.98 14.27
CA LEU A 80 -21.02 3.19 14.03
C LEU A 80 -20.42 2.77 15.38
N ASN A 81 -20.34 1.47 15.69
CA ASN A 81 -19.70 1.03 16.94
C ASN A 81 -18.17 1.22 16.86
N PRO A 82 -17.45 1.17 17.98
CA PRO A 82 -15.98 1.21 17.97
C PRO A 82 -15.38 0.18 17.02
N GLY A 83 -14.55 0.64 16.08
CA GLY A 83 -13.92 -0.20 15.04
C GLY A 83 -14.85 -0.70 13.94
N ASP A 84 -16.12 -0.28 13.92
CA ASP A 84 -16.99 -0.59 12.78
C ASP A 84 -16.62 0.31 11.59
N HIS A 85 -16.73 -0.26 10.39
CA HIS A 85 -16.53 0.42 9.12
C HIS A 85 -17.87 0.69 8.43
N ILE A 86 -17.94 1.76 7.65
CA ILE A 86 -19.09 2.12 6.82
C ILE A 86 -18.65 2.68 5.48
N LEU A 87 -19.31 2.24 4.41
CA LEU A 87 -18.96 2.56 3.04
C LEU A 87 -19.96 3.53 2.40
N VAL A 88 -19.45 4.46 1.61
CA VAL A 88 -20.23 5.22 0.63
C VAL A 88 -19.70 4.88 -0.75
N VAL A 89 -20.58 4.44 -1.66
CA VAL A 89 -20.17 3.82 -2.94
C VAL A 89 -20.72 4.59 -4.13
N ALA A 90 -20.07 4.51 -5.29
CA ALA A 90 -20.57 5.12 -6.52
C ALA A 90 -21.86 4.45 -7.02
N ASN A 91 -21.85 3.11 -7.07
CA ASN A 91 -22.95 2.29 -7.55
C ASN A 91 -23.07 1.02 -6.71
N LEU A 92 -24.17 0.86 -5.99
CA LEU A 92 -24.41 -0.24 -5.07
C LEU A 92 -24.43 -1.58 -5.79
N ALA A 93 -25.01 -1.64 -7.00
CA ALA A 93 -25.09 -2.88 -7.76
C ALA A 93 -23.71 -3.32 -8.29
N ALA A 94 -22.90 -2.37 -8.77
CA ALA A 94 -21.53 -2.62 -9.21
C ALA A 94 -20.64 -3.03 -8.04
N PHE A 95 -20.65 -2.24 -6.97
CA PHE A 95 -19.87 -2.52 -5.76
C PHE A 95 -20.20 -3.90 -5.17
N THR A 96 -21.49 -4.24 -5.03
CA THR A 96 -21.91 -5.56 -4.50
C THR A 96 -21.50 -6.73 -5.41
N LEU A 97 -21.34 -6.48 -6.71
CA LEU A 97 -20.91 -7.51 -7.66
C LEU A 97 -19.42 -7.84 -7.49
N ARG A 98 -18.60 -6.82 -7.19
CA ARG A 98 -17.15 -6.95 -6.97
C ARG A 98 -16.80 -7.37 -5.54
N HIS A 99 -17.54 -6.84 -4.56
CA HIS A 99 -17.37 -7.11 -3.13
C HIS A 99 -18.62 -7.83 -2.58
N PRO A 100 -18.78 -9.14 -2.87
CA PRO A 100 -19.88 -9.90 -2.32
C PRO A 100 -19.67 -10.10 -0.81
N GLY A 101 -20.71 -9.92 0.00
CA GLY A 101 -20.59 -10.18 1.45
C GLY A 101 -21.59 -9.48 2.35
N GLY A 102 -22.34 -8.51 1.83
CA GLY A 102 -23.29 -7.74 2.64
C GLY A 102 -22.56 -6.79 3.61
N LEU A 103 -21.60 -6.04 3.08
CA LEU A 103 -20.86 -5.01 3.82
C LEU A 103 -21.79 -3.89 4.29
N ASN A 104 -21.35 -3.14 5.31
CA ASN A 104 -22.10 -2.01 5.86
C ASN A 104 -22.01 -0.80 4.91
N ILE A 105 -22.93 -0.72 3.96
CA ILE A 105 -22.99 0.35 2.97
C ILE A 105 -24.05 1.38 3.39
N ALA A 106 -23.64 2.63 3.60
CA ALA A 106 -24.54 3.74 3.93
C ALA A 106 -25.46 4.10 2.76
N GLY A 107 -24.94 4.06 1.54
CA GLY A 107 -25.69 4.35 0.32
C GLY A 107 -24.79 4.71 -0.87
N GLU A 108 -25.46 5.10 -1.95
CA GLU A 108 -24.81 5.61 -3.17
C GLU A 108 -24.59 7.13 -3.05
N TYR A 109 -23.38 7.59 -3.34
CA TYR A 109 -23.12 9.03 -3.48
C TYR A 109 -23.46 9.53 -4.88
N THR A 110 -23.45 10.85 -5.06
CA THR A 110 -23.50 11.50 -6.38
C THR A 110 -22.20 12.26 -6.64
N GLY A 111 -21.84 12.41 -7.92
CA GLY A 111 -20.51 12.85 -8.32
C GLY A 111 -19.66 11.66 -8.76
N LYS A 112 -18.35 11.84 -8.79
CA LYS A 112 -17.33 10.80 -9.02
C LYS A 112 -16.06 11.25 -8.32
N LEU A 113 -15.23 10.30 -7.92
CA LEU A 113 -13.88 10.63 -7.49
C LEU A 113 -13.03 11.08 -8.70
N ASP A 114 -12.03 11.93 -8.47
CA ASP A 114 -11.09 12.35 -9.51
C ASP A 114 -9.83 11.47 -9.49
N ASN A 115 -9.52 10.83 -10.62
CA ASN A 115 -8.37 9.95 -10.73
C ASN A 115 -7.06 10.70 -10.49
N ASP A 116 -6.98 11.98 -10.85
CA ASP A 116 -5.80 12.84 -10.66
C ASP A 116 -5.70 13.38 -9.21
N GLY A 117 -6.66 13.07 -8.34
CA GLY A 117 -6.77 13.60 -6.98
C GLY A 117 -7.69 14.81 -6.82
N GLU A 118 -8.25 14.95 -5.63
CA GLU A 118 -9.13 16.06 -5.27
C GLU A 118 -9.19 16.26 -3.74
N GLN A 119 -9.90 17.29 -3.29
CA GLN A 119 -10.23 17.50 -1.89
C GLN A 119 -11.53 16.76 -1.52
N LEU A 120 -11.50 16.04 -0.39
CA LEU A 120 -12.66 15.51 0.31
C LEU A 120 -12.93 16.33 1.57
N GLN A 121 -14.19 16.67 1.80
CA GLN A 121 -14.63 17.33 3.03
C GLN A 121 -15.87 16.67 3.60
N ILE A 122 -15.81 16.36 4.89
CA ILE A 122 -16.92 15.81 5.68
C ILE A 122 -17.32 16.84 6.73
N LEU A 123 -18.59 17.23 6.72
CA LEU A 123 -19.21 18.04 7.77
C LEU A 123 -20.11 17.19 8.65
N ASP A 124 -20.25 17.57 9.91
CA ASP A 124 -21.27 17.00 10.78
C ASP A 124 -22.68 17.55 10.45
N ALA A 125 -23.71 17.04 11.13
CA ALA A 125 -25.10 17.44 10.93
C ALA A 125 -25.41 18.91 11.28
N LEU A 126 -24.49 19.59 11.98
CA LEU A 126 -24.59 21.02 12.32
C LEU A 126 -23.78 21.90 11.36
N GLY A 127 -23.02 21.31 10.46
CA GLY A 127 -22.15 21.99 9.49
C GLY A 127 -20.73 22.25 9.97
N GLU A 128 -20.31 21.63 11.08
CA GLU A 128 -18.92 21.75 11.58
C GLU A 128 -18.01 20.76 10.83
N ASN A 129 -16.78 21.17 10.54
CA ASN A 129 -15.82 20.34 9.82
C ASN A 129 -15.37 19.14 10.65
N ILE A 130 -15.60 17.92 10.16
CA ILE A 130 -15.09 16.67 10.75
C ILE A 130 -13.69 16.39 10.22
N LEU A 131 -13.54 16.38 8.91
CA LEU A 131 -12.30 16.03 8.23
C LEU A 131 -12.28 16.70 6.85
N GLU A 132 -11.16 17.30 6.50
CA GLU A 132 -10.91 17.94 5.21
C GLU A 132 -9.46 17.65 4.82
N PHE A 133 -9.27 17.04 3.64
CA PHE A 133 -7.96 16.68 3.11
C PHE A 133 -8.08 16.43 1.60
N SER A 134 -6.97 16.45 0.89
CA SER A 134 -6.83 16.11 -0.52
C SER A 134 -5.98 14.86 -0.66
N TYR A 135 -6.43 13.95 -1.52
CA TYR A 135 -5.59 12.86 -2.01
C TYR A 135 -5.04 13.19 -3.40
N ASN A 136 -4.01 12.48 -3.83
CA ASN A 136 -3.43 12.69 -5.16
C ASN A 136 -2.82 11.40 -5.73
N ASP A 137 -2.91 11.26 -7.04
CA ASP A 137 -2.44 10.13 -7.84
C ASP A 137 -0.94 9.86 -7.71
N VAL A 138 -0.12 10.91 -7.60
CA VAL A 138 1.34 10.76 -7.50
C VAL A 138 1.82 10.24 -6.14
N TRP A 139 0.91 10.01 -5.20
CA TRP A 139 1.27 9.49 -3.89
C TRP A 139 1.75 8.04 -4.00
N HIS A 140 0.99 7.20 -4.69
CA HIS A 140 1.30 5.78 -4.86
C HIS A 140 0.80 5.31 -6.23
N ASP A 141 1.72 5.06 -7.16
CA ASP A 141 1.40 4.72 -8.54
C ASP A 141 0.33 3.59 -8.68
N PRO A 142 0.34 2.48 -7.90
CA PRO A 142 -0.68 1.45 -8.07
C PRO A 142 -2.11 1.85 -7.65
N THR A 143 -2.28 2.95 -6.92
CA THR A 143 -3.62 3.48 -6.63
C THR A 143 -4.17 4.32 -7.78
N ASP A 144 -3.32 4.66 -8.76
CA ASP A 144 -3.66 5.34 -10.00
C ASP A 144 -3.81 4.33 -11.15
N ASP A 145 -5.04 4.09 -11.59
CA ASP A 145 -5.43 3.25 -12.72
C ASP A 145 -5.03 1.75 -12.70
N GLU A 146 -4.29 1.26 -11.69
CA GLU A 146 -4.07 -0.19 -11.47
C GLU A 146 -5.14 -0.84 -10.58
N GLY A 147 -6.04 -0.04 -10.00
CA GLY A 147 -7.19 -0.54 -9.25
C GLY A 147 -6.94 -0.86 -7.78
N TYR A 148 -5.79 -0.52 -7.21
CA TYR A 148 -5.59 -0.58 -5.77
C TYR A 148 -6.19 0.64 -5.07
N SER A 149 -6.52 0.50 -3.79
CA SER A 149 -7.03 1.61 -2.97
C SER A 149 -5.93 2.24 -2.14
N LEU A 150 -6.11 3.52 -1.81
CA LEU A 150 -5.37 4.20 -0.76
C LEU A 150 -5.92 3.73 0.59
N VAL A 151 -5.02 3.25 1.45
CA VAL A 151 -5.34 2.77 2.79
C VAL A 151 -4.60 3.64 3.81
N LEU A 152 -5.32 4.22 4.76
CA LEU A 152 -4.71 5.00 5.83
C LEU A 152 -4.01 4.05 6.81
N LEU A 153 -2.71 4.27 7.06
CA LEU A 153 -1.86 3.31 7.79
C LEU A 153 -2.25 3.17 9.26
N ASP A 154 -2.48 4.29 9.94
CA ASP A 154 -2.80 4.33 11.37
C ASP A 154 -3.95 5.31 11.66
N PRO A 155 -5.22 4.97 11.32
CA PRO A 155 -6.35 5.87 11.47
C PRO A 155 -6.50 6.45 12.89
N ALA A 156 -6.16 5.66 13.92
CA ALA A 156 -6.29 6.03 15.32
C ALA A 156 -5.27 7.08 15.79
N THR A 157 -4.13 7.22 15.12
CA THR A 157 -3.01 8.07 15.56
C THR A 157 -2.65 9.17 14.57
N THR A 158 -3.04 9.05 13.30
CA THR A 158 -2.88 10.11 12.31
C THR A 158 -3.69 11.35 12.69
N ALA A 159 -3.00 12.49 12.82
CA ALA A 159 -3.67 13.76 13.08
C ALA A 159 -4.48 14.18 11.85
N VAL A 160 -5.67 14.77 12.06
CA VAL A 160 -6.54 15.24 10.96
C VAL A 160 -5.86 16.23 10.02
N THR A 161 -4.85 16.96 10.50
CA THR A 161 -4.04 17.90 9.69
C THR A 161 -3.01 17.23 8.79
N ASP A 162 -2.77 15.93 8.98
CA ASP A 162 -1.73 15.18 8.29
C ASP A 162 -2.34 14.16 7.30
N PHE A 163 -3.64 14.21 7.04
CA PHE A 163 -4.29 13.36 6.02
C PHE A 163 -3.81 13.71 4.59
N ASP A 164 -3.28 14.91 4.37
CA ASP A 164 -2.66 15.35 3.09
C ASP A 164 -1.23 14.82 2.90
N ARG A 165 -0.74 13.96 3.79
CA ARG A 165 0.63 13.46 3.75
C ARG A 165 0.67 12.07 3.13
N PRO A 166 1.34 11.86 1.98
CA PRO A 166 1.43 10.55 1.34
C PRO A 166 2.02 9.47 2.25
N ALA A 167 2.90 9.86 3.18
CA ALA A 167 3.52 8.96 4.16
C ALA A 167 2.54 8.34 5.18
N ASN A 168 1.35 8.90 5.32
CA ASN A 168 0.30 8.34 6.19
C ASN A 168 -0.62 7.36 5.45
N TRP A 169 -0.47 7.23 4.14
CA TRP A 169 -1.23 6.33 3.28
C TRP A 169 -0.33 5.24 2.72
N GLY A 170 -0.90 4.07 2.49
CA GLY A 170 -0.29 2.98 1.74
C GLY A 170 -1.24 2.44 0.68
N VAL A 171 -0.83 1.35 0.06
CA VAL A 171 -1.55 0.68 -1.02
C VAL A 171 -2.21 -0.59 -0.47
N SER A 172 -3.45 -0.87 -0.83
CA SER A 172 -4.11 -2.12 -0.45
C SER A 172 -3.33 -3.38 -0.89
N LEU A 173 -3.55 -4.50 -0.21
CA LEU A 173 -2.90 -5.78 -0.56
C LEU A 173 -3.45 -6.41 -1.84
N THR A 174 -4.66 -6.02 -2.22
CA THR A 174 -5.37 -6.55 -3.39
C THR A 174 -6.01 -5.43 -4.19
N GLU A 175 -6.03 -5.61 -5.51
CA GLU A 175 -6.87 -4.84 -6.42
C GLU A 175 -8.33 -4.83 -5.93
N GLY A 176 -8.97 -3.66 -5.96
CA GLY A 176 -10.30 -3.40 -5.43
C GLY A 176 -10.34 -3.11 -3.92
N GLY A 177 -9.21 -3.20 -3.21
CA GLY A 177 -9.16 -2.91 -1.78
C GLY A 177 -9.69 -4.04 -0.89
N ASP A 178 -9.77 -3.77 0.41
CA ASP A 178 -10.30 -4.67 1.44
C ASP A 178 -11.46 -4.05 2.26
N PRO A 179 -12.54 -3.59 1.57
CA PRO A 179 -13.59 -2.84 2.21
C PRO A 179 -14.35 -3.64 3.28
N GLY A 180 -14.73 -2.93 4.33
CA GLY A 180 -15.50 -3.39 5.48
C GLY A 180 -14.67 -4.04 6.57
N THR A 181 -13.34 -4.01 6.47
CA THR A 181 -12.43 -4.62 7.44
C THR A 181 -11.23 -3.72 7.74
N GLU A 182 -10.74 -3.78 8.96
CA GLU A 182 -9.44 -3.19 9.31
C GLU A 182 -8.34 -3.81 8.43
N SER A 183 -7.55 -2.96 7.78
CA SER A 183 -6.48 -3.42 6.92
C SER A 183 -5.45 -4.25 7.71
N THR A 184 -5.09 -5.40 7.16
CA THR A 184 -4.12 -6.32 7.81
C THR A 184 -2.68 -6.09 7.37
N GLY A 185 -2.46 -5.15 6.45
CA GLY A 185 -1.18 -4.75 5.92
C GLY A 185 -1.34 -4.04 4.58
N THR A 186 -0.22 -3.54 4.04
CA THR A 186 -0.19 -2.86 2.75
C THR A 186 0.71 -3.57 1.75
N SER A 187 0.44 -3.33 0.48
CA SER A 187 1.41 -3.62 -0.58
C SER A 187 2.61 -2.70 -0.45
N MET A 188 3.76 -3.20 -0.91
CA MET A 188 5.01 -2.48 -0.85
C MET A 188 5.39 -1.97 -2.25
N THR A 189 5.77 -0.70 -2.36
CA THR A 189 6.34 -0.10 -3.57
C THR A 189 7.61 0.67 -3.19
N TYR A 190 8.43 1.01 -4.16
CA TYR A 190 9.63 1.80 -3.95
C TYR A 190 9.26 3.21 -3.47
N ALA A 191 8.18 3.79 -3.99
CA ALA A 191 7.64 5.07 -3.54
C ALA A 191 7.19 4.98 -2.07
N PHE A 192 6.38 3.97 -1.71
CA PHE A 192 5.92 3.77 -0.34
C PHE A 192 7.07 3.56 0.63
N TRP A 193 8.03 2.69 0.28
CA TRP A 193 9.24 2.47 1.07
C TRP A 193 10.04 3.77 1.27
N LYS A 194 10.15 4.63 0.24
CA LYS A 194 10.80 5.93 0.40
C LYS A 194 10.10 6.79 1.45
N TYR A 195 8.76 6.85 1.46
CA TYR A 195 8.01 7.59 2.50
C TYR A 195 8.23 7.04 3.91
N GLN A 196 8.58 5.75 4.07
CA GLN A 196 8.89 5.16 5.37
C GLN A 196 10.30 5.51 5.88
N HIS A 197 11.25 5.80 4.99
CA HIS A 197 12.67 5.96 5.33
C HIS A 197 13.21 7.39 5.16
N PHE A 198 12.47 8.25 4.46
CA PHE A 198 12.86 9.60 4.10
C PHE A 198 11.74 10.61 4.33
N THR A 199 12.12 11.85 4.59
CA THR A 199 11.16 12.96 4.57
C THR A 199 10.80 13.32 3.12
N GLU A 200 9.62 13.90 2.89
CA GLU A 200 9.19 14.35 1.54
C GLU A 200 10.23 15.24 0.84
N ASN A 201 10.90 16.12 1.60
CA ASN A 201 11.97 16.97 1.07
C ASN A 201 13.17 16.14 0.57
N GLU A 202 13.54 15.07 1.26
CA GLU A 202 14.64 14.19 0.86
C GLU A 202 14.27 13.31 -0.34
N ILE A 203 13.01 12.87 -0.43
CA ILE A 203 12.50 12.12 -1.59
C ILE A 203 12.64 12.95 -2.86
N SER A 204 12.41 14.27 -2.77
CA SER A 204 12.59 15.19 -3.90
C SER A 204 14.06 15.47 -4.27
N ASP A 205 15.03 15.04 -3.46
CA ASP A 205 16.45 15.26 -3.71
C ASP A 205 17.13 13.98 -4.25
N PRO A 206 17.46 13.91 -5.55
CA PRO A 206 18.11 12.75 -6.14
C PRO A 206 19.54 12.54 -5.63
N LEU A 207 20.15 13.52 -4.94
CA LEU A 207 21.43 13.38 -4.27
C LEU A 207 21.31 12.70 -2.89
N ILE A 208 20.08 12.40 -2.44
CA ILE A 208 19.81 11.65 -1.22
C ILE A 208 19.16 10.31 -1.55
N THR A 209 18.19 10.28 -2.46
CA THR A 209 17.36 9.08 -2.73
C THR A 209 17.52 8.49 -4.13
N GLY A 210 18.58 8.90 -4.85
CA GLY A 210 18.91 8.31 -6.15
C GLY A 210 19.25 6.82 -6.04
N ASP A 211 18.83 6.03 -7.03
CA ASP A 211 18.78 4.56 -6.99
C ASP A 211 20.07 3.85 -6.56
N SER A 212 21.23 4.44 -6.85
CA SER A 212 22.55 3.87 -6.57
C SER A 212 23.27 4.52 -5.38
N LEU A 213 22.60 5.42 -4.65
CA LEU A 213 23.20 6.05 -3.48
C LEU A 213 23.24 5.08 -2.31
N ASP A 214 24.43 5.01 -1.72
CA ASP A 214 24.77 4.25 -0.53
C ASP A 214 25.05 5.26 0.59
N LEU A 215 24.02 5.53 1.41
CA LEU A 215 24.02 6.62 2.39
C LEU A 215 24.77 6.27 3.67
N ASP A 216 24.89 5.00 4.02
CA ASP A 216 25.54 4.50 5.23
C ASP A 216 26.84 3.72 4.96
N SER A 217 27.26 3.68 3.68
CA SER A 217 28.51 3.11 3.21
C SER A 217 28.63 1.61 3.48
N ASP A 218 27.54 0.87 3.32
CA ASP A 218 27.48 -0.57 3.54
C ASP A 218 27.46 -1.42 2.26
N THR A 219 27.63 -0.76 1.11
CA THR A 219 27.66 -1.29 -0.26
C THR A 219 26.32 -1.53 -0.94
N LEU A 220 25.20 -1.28 -0.26
CA LEU A 220 23.88 -1.32 -0.88
C LEU A 220 23.44 0.07 -1.34
N GLY A 221 23.18 0.18 -2.65
CA GLY A 221 22.49 1.36 -3.19
C GLY A 221 21.02 1.35 -2.81
N THR A 222 20.36 2.50 -2.89
CA THR A 222 18.97 2.70 -2.45
C THR A 222 17.97 1.68 -3.04
N VAL A 223 18.12 1.26 -4.30
CA VAL A 223 17.26 0.19 -4.89
C VAL A 223 17.53 -1.18 -4.27
N LEU A 224 18.80 -1.50 -3.94
CA LEU A 224 19.12 -2.75 -3.25
C LEU A 224 18.68 -2.72 -1.79
N GLU A 225 18.77 -1.57 -1.14
CA GLU A 225 18.19 -1.33 0.19
C GLU A 225 16.69 -1.66 0.17
N TYR A 226 15.94 -1.06 -0.76
CA TYR A 226 14.53 -1.37 -0.96
C TYR A 226 14.29 -2.85 -1.25
N GLY A 227 14.98 -3.41 -2.25
CA GLY A 227 14.82 -4.80 -2.66
C GLY A 227 15.18 -5.80 -1.57
N PHE A 228 16.15 -5.52 -0.72
CA PHE A 228 16.48 -6.39 0.40
C PHE A 228 15.71 -6.03 1.68
N GLY A 229 14.84 -5.03 1.64
CA GLY A 229 14.09 -4.50 2.79
C GLY A 229 15.01 -4.07 3.93
N ARG A 230 16.04 -3.31 3.60
CA ARG A 230 17.04 -2.77 4.52
C ARG A 230 16.81 -1.29 4.79
N ASN A 231 17.48 -0.79 5.82
CA ASN A 231 17.37 0.60 6.22
C ASN A 231 18.53 1.39 5.61
N PRO A 232 18.27 2.35 4.70
CA PRO A 232 19.31 3.07 3.95
C PRO A 232 20.14 4.03 4.82
N ARG A 233 20.00 3.97 6.16
CA ARG A 233 20.70 4.80 7.13
C ARG A 233 21.42 3.95 8.18
N ALA A 234 21.36 2.63 8.07
CA ALA A 234 21.94 1.70 9.01
C ALA A 234 22.79 0.69 8.26
N ASN A 235 24.09 0.67 8.54
CA ASN A 235 25.04 -0.26 7.95
C ASN A 235 24.66 -1.71 8.30
N ASP A 236 23.86 -2.35 7.45
CA ASP A 236 23.14 -3.59 7.74
C ASP A 236 23.09 -4.58 6.57
N ALA A 237 23.81 -4.29 5.47
CA ALA A 237 23.99 -5.15 4.30
C ALA A 237 24.37 -6.61 4.60
N GLY A 238 24.97 -6.85 5.77
CA GLY A 238 25.26 -8.18 6.28
C GLY A 238 24.04 -9.10 6.21
N GLY A 239 24.18 -10.20 5.46
CA GLY A 239 23.15 -11.24 5.36
C GLY A 239 22.02 -10.96 4.37
N SER A 240 22.06 -9.85 3.62
CA SER A 240 21.05 -9.55 2.58
C SER A 240 21.07 -10.57 1.44
N TYR A 241 22.25 -11.06 1.07
CA TYR A 241 22.43 -12.11 0.08
C TYR A 241 23.69 -12.93 0.36
N ARG A 242 23.71 -14.17 -0.12
CA ARG A 242 24.88 -15.05 -0.11
C ARG A 242 24.79 -16.14 -1.18
N ALA A 243 25.93 -16.58 -1.68
CA ALA A 243 26.04 -17.83 -2.42
C ALA A 243 26.33 -18.98 -1.45
N SER A 244 25.69 -20.14 -1.64
CA SER A 244 25.97 -21.35 -0.86
C SER A 244 25.72 -22.62 -1.66
N ILE A 245 26.22 -23.76 -1.17
CA ILE A 245 25.83 -25.08 -1.69
C ILE A 245 24.60 -25.56 -0.92
N VAL A 246 23.57 -25.99 -1.66
CA VAL A 246 22.34 -26.57 -1.10
C VAL A 246 22.11 -27.96 -1.65
N THR A 247 21.63 -28.86 -0.81
CA THR A 247 21.25 -30.22 -1.21
C THR A 247 19.74 -30.25 -1.53
N ASP A 248 19.39 -30.58 -2.76
CA ASP A 248 18.02 -30.77 -3.22
C ASP A 248 17.90 -32.16 -3.88
N GLY A 249 16.95 -32.98 -3.42
CA GLY A 249 16.80 -34.36 -3.90
C GLY A 249 18.06 -35.24 -3.72
N GLY A 250 18.91 -34.93 -2.74
CA GLY A 250 20.18 -35.65 -2.50
C GLY A 250 21.33 -35.27 -3.45
N THR A 251 21.15 -34.23 -4.26
CA THR A 251 22.19 -33.66 -5.13
C THR A 251 22.53 -32.25 -4.68
N ASP A 252 23.81 -31.90 -4.72
CA ASP A 252 24.29 -30.57 -4.32
C ASP A 252 24.27 -29.61 -5.51
N TYR A 253 23.86 -28.36 -5.28
CA TYR A 253 23.78 -27.29 -6.28
C TYR A 253 24.34 -25.99 -5.69
N LEU A 254 24.93 -25.14 -6.54
CA LEU A 254 25.13 -23.73 -6.18
C LEU A 254 23.75 -23.08 -6.03
N ALA A 255 23.57 -22.22 -5.02
CA ALA A 255 22.37 -21.43 -4.86
C ALA A 255 22.67 -20.02 -4.35
N MET A 256 21.81 -19.09 -4.73
CA MET A 256 21.73 -17.76 -4.17
C MET A 256 20.62 -17.74 -3.13
N THR A 257 20.98 -17.42 -1.88
CA THR A 257 20.02 -17.14 -0.81
C THR A 257 20.01 -15.65 -0.53
N PHE A 258 18.84 -15.03 -0.55
CA PHE A 258 18.71 -13.59 -0.35
C PHE A 258 17.37 -13.22 0.29
N ARG A 259 17.36 -12.05 0.93
CA ARG A 259 16.16 -11.42 1.49
C ARG A 259 15.36 -10.74 0.37
N ARG A 260 14.04 -10.63 0.49
CA ARG A 260 13.20 -9.83 -0.42
C ARG A 260 11.99 -9.26 0.28
N GLN A 261 11.45 -8.16 -0.23
CA GLN A 261 10.19 -7.60 0.23
C GLN A 261 9.04 -8.58 -0.01
N LYS A 262 8.10 -8.66 0.93
CA LYS A 262 6.81 -9.32 0.71
C LYS A 262 5.84 -8.31 0.08
N ASN A 263 4.88 -8.82 -0.69
CA ASN A 263 3.80 -8.02 -1.28
C ASN A 263 4.30 -6.80 -2.09
N SER A 264 5.48 -6.90 -2.70
CA SER A 264 6.00 -5.86 -3.57
C SER A 264 5.27 -5.89 -4.91
N LEU A 265 4.82 -4.73 -5.39
CA LEU A 265 4.13 -4.63 -6.69
C LEU A 265 5.08 -4.31 -7.86
N ASP A 266 6.23 -3.71 -7.55
CA ASP A 266 7.16 -3.15 -8.54
C ASP A 266 8.55 -3.82 -8.53
N LEU A 267 8.76 -4.91 -7.78
CA LEU A 267 10.07 -5.58 -7.70
C LEU A 267 10.15 -6.85 -8.55
N THR A 268 11.19 -6.88 -9.40
CA THR A 268 11.63 -8.08 -10.12
C THR A 268 13.00 -8.53 -9.62
N TYR A 269 13.14 -9.82 -9.28
CA TYR A 269 14.42 -10.45 -8.94
C TYR A 269 14.83 -11.44 -10.02
N LEU A 270 15.99 -11.22 -10.63
CA LEU A 270 16.59 -12.11 -11.61
C LEU A 270 17.82 -12.78 -11.03
N VAL A 271 17.78 -14.10 -10.84
CA VAL A 271 18.94 -14.90 -10.45
C VAL A 271 19.58 -15.53 -11.66
N GLU A 272 20.88 -15.33 -11.83
CA GLU A 272 21.64 -15.87 -12.94
C GLU A 272 22.88 -16.61 -12.46
N VAL A 273 23.25 -17.64 -13.20
CA VAL A 273 24.43 -18.46 -12.94
C VAL A 273 25.32 -18.54 -14.17
N SER A 274 26.62 -18.70 -13.95
CA SER A 274 27.62 -18.78 -15.01
C SER A 274 28.75 -19.74 -14.64
N SER A 275 29.43 -20.30 -15.65
CA SER A 275 30.68 -21.05 -15.50
C SER A 275 31.94 -20.24 -15.84
N ASP A 276 31.79 -19.07 -16.46
CA ASP A 276 32.90 -18.30 -17.04
C ASP A 276 32.79 -16.78 -16.80
N LEU A 277 31.81 -16.33 -16.01
CA LEU A 277 31.47 -14.94 -15.71
C LEU A 277 31.05 -14.09 -16.93
N SER A 278 30.87 -14.73 -18.10
CA SER A 278 30.57 -14.05 -19.36
C SER A 278 29.21 -14.48 -19.89
N ASP A 279 28.97 -15.78 -19.99
CA ASP A 279 27.69 -16.35 -20.38
C ASP A 279 26.85 -16.62 -19.14
N TRP A 280 25.70 -15.96 -19.05
CA TRP A 280 24.80 -16.01 -17.91
C TRP A 280 23.49 -16.70 -18.29
N THR A 281 23.03 -17.60 -17.42
CA THR A 281 21.78 -18.32 -17.58
C THR A 281 20.88 -18.02 -16.39
N THR A 282 19.65 -17.58 -16.65
CA THR A 282 18.64 -17.38 -15.62
C THR A 282 18.20 -18.70 -14.99
N VAL A 283 18.07 -18.69 -13.67
CA VAL A 283 17.55 -19.81 -12.88
C VAL A 283 16.47 -19.32 -11.93
N ASN A 284 15.46 -20.16 -11.70
CA ASN A 284 14.30 -19.83 -10.87
C ASN A 284 13.87 -21.02 -9.99
N THR A 285 14.71 -22.06 -9.90
CA THR A 285 14.41 -23.26 -9.11
C THR A 285 14.54 -22.94 -7.62
N LEU A 286 13.40 -22.71 -6.97
CA LEU A 286 13.33 -22.48 -5.54
C LEU A 286 13.71 -23.75 -4.76
N THR A 287 14.50 -23.59 -3.69
CA THR A 287 14.86 -24.67 -2.77
C THR A 287 14.24 -24.39 -1.41
N GLY A 288 13.38 -25.29 -0.94
CA GLY A 288 12.63 -25.12 0.31
C GLY A 288 11.47 -24.13 0.19
N ILE A 289 10.97 -23.67 1.33
CA ILE A 289 9.89 -22.68 1.45
C ILE A 289 10.54 -21.35 1.84
N PRO A 290 10.10 -20.20 1.27
CA PRO A 290 10.53 -18.89 1.74
C PRO A 290 10.32 -18.75 3.25
N VAL A 291 11.29 -18.15 3.94
CA VAL A 291 11.26 -17.99 5.41
C VAL A 291 10.90 -16.56 5.74
N ASP A 292 9.77 -16.35 6.41
CA ASP A 292 9.36 -15.04 6.91
C ASP A 292 10.35 -14.53 7.97
N ASN A 293 10.83 -13.30 7.80
CA ASN A 293 11.76 -12.66 8.74
C ASN A 293 11.02 -11.88 9.84
N GLY A 294 9.69 -11.70 9.74
CA GLY A 294 8.85 -11.05 10.75
C GLY A 294 8.84 -9.52 10.66
N ASP A 295 9.34 -8.95 9.56
CA ASP A 295 9.53 -7.51 9.37
C ASP A 295 9.10 -7.04 7.98
N GLY A 296 8.13 -7.74 7.37
CA GLY A 296 7.65 -7.45 6.02
C GLY A 296 8.51 -8.06 4.90
N THR A 297 9.57 -8.79 5.25
CA THR A 297 10.43 -9.47 4.27
C THR A 297 10.46 -10.97 4.45
N GLU A 298 10.94 -11.68 3.42
CA GLU A 298 11.22 -13.11 3.49
C GLU A 298 12.59 -13.45 2.91
N THR A 299 13.16 -14.57 3.33
CA THR A 299 14.40 -15.12 2.79
C THR A 299 14.10 -16.26 1.83
N VAL A 300 14.57 -16.13 0.59
CA VAL A 300 14.40 -17.14 -0.48
C VAL A 300 15.74 -17.75 -0.89
N THR A 301 15.70 -18.97 -1.41
CA THR A 301 16.88 -19.66 -1.96
C THR A 301 16.57 -20.19 -3.34
N ILE A 302 17.30 -19.71 -4.35
CA ILE A 302 17.18 -20.13 -5.75
C ILE A 302 18.46 -20.82 -6.17
N ARG A 303 18.36 -22.06 -6.65
CA ARG A 303 19.50 -22.89 -7.03
C ARG A 303 19.74 -22.94 -8.53
N ASP A 304 20.97 -23.28 -8.88
CA ASP A 304 21.40 -23.66 -10.21
C ASP A 304 20.65 -24.94 -10.67
N ASN A 305 20.51 -25.07 -11.98
CA ASN A 305 19.99 -26.27 -12.63
C ASN A 305 21.08 -27.35 -12.81
N LEU A 306 22.36 -26.97 -12.75
CA LEU A 306 23.48 -27.89 -12.85
C LEU A 306 24.00 -28.28 -11.46
N ALA A 307 24.22 -29.58 -11.27
CA ALA A 307 24.81 -30.10 -10.04
C ALA A 307 26.20 -29.48 -9.81
N ALA A 308 26.48 -29.15 -8.55
CA ALA A 308 27.79 -28.68 -8.13
C ALA A 308 28.83 -29.77 -8.39
N SER A 309 29.99 -29.36 -8.91
CA SER A 309 31.12 -30.26 -9.15
C SER A 309 32.42 -29.58 -8.72
N HIS A 310 33.44 -30.37 -8.44
CA HIS A 310 34.78 -29.86 -8.12
C HIS A 310 35.55 -29.43 -9.39
N ASP A 311 35.08 -29.83 -10.58
CA ASP A 311 35.81 -29.68 -11.83
C ASP A 311 35.47 -28.37 -12.56
N THR A 312 34.28 -27.80 -12.30
CA THR A 312 33.80 -26.58 -12.97
C THR A 312 33.32 -25.57 -11.94
N PRO A 313 33.98 -24.40 -11.82
CA PRO A 313 33.49 -23.34 -10.94
C PRO A 313 32.14 -22.84 -11.46
N ARG A 314 31.27 -22.47 -10.51
CA ARG A 314 29.98 -21.85 -10.78
C ARG A 314 29.89 -20.54 -10.01
N PHE A 315 29.35 -19.53 -10.66
CA PHE A 315 29.15 -18.19 -10.11
C PHE A 315 27.67 -17.86 -10.15
N GLY A 316 27.19 -17.14 -9.15
CA GLY A 316 25.81 -16.68 -9.08
C GLY A 316 25.76 -15.17 -8.89
N ARG A 317 24.76 -14.52 -9.48
CA ARG A 317 24.42 -13.11 -9.24
C ARG A 317 22.91 -12.95 -9.11
N ILE A 318 22.51 -11.86 -8.47
CA ILE A 318 21.12 -11.43 -8.37
C ILE A 318 21.06 -10.02 -8.92
N THR A 319 20.10 -9.76 -9.80
CA THR A 319 19.73 -8.42 -10.24
C THR A 319 18.37 -8.10 -9.64
N VAL A 320 18.26 -6.91 -9.03
CA VAL A 320 17.01 -6.37 -8.52
C VAL A 320 16.63 -5.19 -9.41
N THR A 321 15.41 -5.20 -9.93
CA THR A 321 14.86 -4.11 -10.74
C THR A 321 13.59 -3.61 -10.07
N VAL A 322 13.40 -2.29 -10.08
CA VAL A 322 12.12 -1.65 -9.79
C VAL A 322 11.48 -1.29 -11.12
N ASP A 323 10.35 -1.89 -11.42
CA ASP A 323 9.54 -1.65 -12.61
C ASP A 323 8.24 -0.96 -12.15
N PRO A 324 8.03 0.34 -12.47
CA PRO A 324 6.78 1.03 -12.17
C PRO A 324 5.62 0.48 -13.00
#